data_AF-A0A3M1LWM6-F1
#
_entry.id   AF-A0A3M1LWM6-F1
#
_cell.length_a   1.000
_cell.length_b   1.000
_cell.length_c   1.000
_cell.angle_alpha   90.00
_cell.angle_beta   90.00
_cell.angle_gamma   90.00
#
_symmetry.space_group_name_H-M   'P 1'
#
loop_
_entity.id
_entity.type
_entity.pdbx_description
1 polymer ?
#
loop_
_entity_poly.entity_id
_entity_poly.type
_entity_poly.pdbx_seq_one_letter_code
_entity_poly.pdbx_strand_id
1 'polypeptide(L)'
;GPYILEMKTYRYRGHSMSDPAKYRTREEVQKVREERDPISHVRDLLLSEYGTGEDALKAVDRDIKTVVNEAAQFAQESPEPDPSELWTDVYAEVG
;
A
#
# COMPACT_ATOMS: atom_id res chain seq x y z
N GLY A 1 21.10 7.98 -22.93
CA GLY A 1 19.82 8.55 -23.40
C GLY A 1 18.70 8.10 -22.47
N PRO A 2 17.44 8.52 -22.68
CA PRO A 2 16.31 8.05 -21.89
C PRO A 2 15.98 6.58 -22.20
N TYR A 3 15.32 5.91 -21.24
CA TYR A 3 14.79 4.55 -21.35
C TYR A 3 13.34 4.52 -20.88
N ILE A 4 12.56 3.58 -21.42
CA ILE A 4 11.20 3.27 -20.95
C ILE A 4 11.24 1.91 -20.27
N LEU A 5 10.59 1.82 -19.11
CA LEU A 5 10.42 0.57 -18.37
C LEU A 5 8.93 0.35 -18.07
N GLU A 6 8.38 -0.75 -18.56
CA GLU A 6 6.99 -1.14 -18.30
C GLU A 6 6.93 -2.13 -17.13
N MET A 7 6.29 -1.70 -16.02
CA MET A 7 6.07 -2.55 -14.85
C MET A 7 4.67 -3.18 -14.92
N LYS A 8 4.60 -4.44 -15.36
CA LYS A 8 3.34 -5.19 -15.40
C LYS A 8 2.93 -5.64 -14.01
N THR A 9 1.98 -4.92 -13.41
CA THR A 9 1.43 -5.19 -12.06
C THR A 9 -0.09 -5.37 -12.08
N TYR A 10 -0.68 -5.58 -10.91
CA TYR A 10 -2.12 -5.83 -10.76
C TYR A 10 -2.70 -5.15 -9.52
N ARG A 11 -3.85 -4.49 -9.65
CA ARG A 11 -4.60 -3.92 -8.50
C ARG A 11 -5.68 -4.89 -8.02
N TYR A 12 -5.68 -5.23 -6.74
CA TYR A 12 -6.70 -6.13 -6.19
C TYR A 12 -8.06 -5.46 -5.98
N ARG A 13 -8.07 -4.19 -5.58
CA ARG A 13 -9.30 -3.40 -5.43
C ARG A 13 -9.74 -2.77 -6.76
N GLY A 14 -10.96 -2.26 -6.79
CA GLY A 14 -11.51 -1.48 -7.90
C GLY A 14 -10.68 -0.23 -8.24
N HIS A 15 -11.13 0.53 -9.23
CA HIS A 15 -10.44 1.75 -9.64
C HIS A 15 -10.38 2.77 -8.50
N SER A 16 -11.42 2.82 -7.69
CA SER A 16 -11.57 3.68 -6.51
C SER A 16 -12.44 2.98 -5.45
N MET A 17 -12.70 3.65 -4.34
CA MET A 17 -13.63 3.16 -3.31
C MET A 17 -15.09 3.04 -3.81
N SER A 18 -15.47 3.77 -4.86
CA SER A 18 -16.81 3.72 -5.46
C SER A 18 -16.95 2.68 -6.59
N ASP A 19 -15.85 2.13 -7.09
CA ASP A 19 -15.86 1.14 -8.16
C ASP A 19 -15.79 -0.31 -7.61
N PRO A 20 -16.86 -1.11 -7.73
CA PRO A 20 -16.86 -2.51 -7.31
C PRO A 20 -16.17 -3.48 -8.30
N ALA A 21 -15.60 -3.00 -9.41
CA ALA A 21 -14.85 -3.78 -10.40
C ALA A 21 -15.65 -4.85 -11.17
N LYS A 22 -16.86 -4.51 -11.63
CA LYS A 22 -17.77 -5.46 -12.35
C LYS A 22 -17.26 -5.92 -13.74
N TYR A 23 -16.20 -5.32 -14.25
CA TYR A 23 -15.61 -5.62 -15.57
C TYR A 23 -14.60 -6.77 -15.55
N ARG A 24 -14.38 -7.40 -14.39
CA ARG A 24 -13.50 -8.56 -14.23
C ARG A 24 -14.07 -9.55 -13.23
N THR A 25 -13.63 -10.79 -13.30
CA THR A 25 -14.14 -11.85 -12.41
C THR A 25 -13.41 -11.83 -11.07
N ARG A 26 -14.04 -12.38 -10.03
CA ARG A 26 -13.38 -12.53 -8.72
C ARG A 26 -12.27 -13.58 -8.79
N GLU A 27 -12.48 -14.58 -9.64
CA GLU A 27 -11.57 -15.69 -9.90
C GLU A 27 -10.26 -15.19 -10.52
N GLU A 28 -10.31 -14.23 -11.45
CA GLU A 28 -9.11 -13.60 -12.02
C GLU A 28 -8.28 -12.92 -10.93
N VAL A 29 -8.92 -12.09 -10.10
CA VAL A 29 -8.25 -11.34 -9.02
C VAL A 29 -7.64 -12.30 -8.00
N GLN A 30 -8.38 -13.35 -7.62
CA GLN A 30 -7.92 -14.34 -6.66
C GLN A 30 -6.72 -15.12 -7.19
N LYS A 31 -6.79 -15.58 -8.45
CA LYS A 31 -5.67 -16.27 -9.10
C LYS A 31 -4.40 -15.42 -9.10
N VAL A 32 -4.51 -14.14 -9.46
CA VAL A 32 -3.34 -13.24 -9.46
C VAL A 32 -2.80 -13.02 -8.04
N ARG A 33 -3.66 -12.95 -7.02
CA ARG A 33 -3.22 -12.84 -5.63
C ARG A 33 -2.52 -14.11 -5.15
N GLU A 34 -3.02 -15.29 -5.49
CA GLU A 34 -2.41 -16.55 -5.04
C GLU A 34 -1.09 -16.84 -5.76
N GLU A 35 -1.02 -16.57 -7.06
CA GLU A 35 0.13 -16.97 -7.88
C GLU A 35 1.20 -15.87 -8.04
N ARG A 36 0.83 -14.60 -7.85
CA ARG A 36 1.68 -13.44 -8.23
C ARG A 36 1.70 -12.32 -7.18
N ASP A 37 1.32 -12.59 -5.94
CA ASP A 37 1.45 -11.61 -4.88
C ASP A 37 2.94 -11.34 -4.57
N PRO A 38 3.39 -10.08 -4.67
CA PRO A 38 4.81 -9.76 -4.52
C PRO A 38 5.31 -9.97 -3.09
N ILE A 39 4.44 -9.84 -2.07
CA ILE A 39 4.83 -10.01 -0.67
C ILE A 39 5.07 -11.49 -0.39
N SER A 40 4.17 -12.35 -0.84
CA SER A 40 4.28 -13.81 -0.73
C SER A 40 5.52 -14.33 -1.45
N HIS A 41 5.78 -13.82 -2.66
CA HIS A 41 6.98 -14.17 -3.41
C HIS A 41 8.27 -13.80 -2.67
N VAL A 42 8.37 -12.57 -2.15
CA VAL A 42 9.54 -12.13 -1.38
C VAL A 42 9.67 -12.88 -0.07
N ARG A 43 8.54 -13.19 0.61
CA ARG A 43 8.52 -14.01 1.82
C ARG A 43 9.17 -15.37 1.57
N ASP A 44 8.74 -16.07 0.52
CA ASP A 44 9.25 -17.40 0.18
C ASP A 44 10.72 -17.36 -0.22
N LEU A 45 11.14 -16.30 -0.92
CA LEU A 45 12.54 -16.05 -1.24
C LEU A 45 13.38 -15.88 0.04
N LEU A 46 12.92 -15.05 0.97
CA LEU A 46 13.63 -14.78 2.23
C LEU A 46 13.79 -16.04 3.10
N LEU A 47 12.75 -16.88 3.15
CA LEU A 47 12.76 -18.14 3.89
C LEU A 47 13.66 -19.18 3.25
N SER A 48 13.60 -19.33 1.92
CA SER A 48 14.27 -20.43 1.21
C SER A 48 15.72 -20.13 0.82
N GLU A 49 16.05 -18.88 0.46
CA GLU A 49 17.36 -18.51 -0.08
C GLU A 49 18.19 -17.64 0.87
N TYR A 50 17.54 -16.82 1.70
CA TYR A 50 18.24 -15.84 2.55
C TYR A 50 18.29 -16.24 4.03
N GLY A 51 17.82 -17.44 4.38
CA GLY A 51 17.89 -18.00 5.74
C GLY A 51 17.13 -17.18 6.79
N THR A 52 16.14 -16.39 6.37
CA THR A 52 15.32 -15.61 7.31
C THR A 52 14.38 -16.57 8.04
N GLY A 53 14.29 -16.47 9.37
CA GLY A 53 13.37 -17.29 10.15
C GLY A 53 11.92 -16.81 10.03
N GLU A 54 10.96 -17.74 10.08
CA GLU A 54 9.53 -17.38 10.07
C GLU A 54 9.15 -16.41 11.20
N ASP A 55 9.73 -16.60 12.38
CA ASP A 55 9.43 -15.77 13.55
C ASP A 55 9.88 -14.32 13.35
N ALA A 56 10.98 -14.09 12.61
CA ALA A 56 11.42 -12.76 12.24
C ALA A 56 10.40 -12.06 11.32
N LEU A 57 9.88 -12.79 10.32
CA LEU A 57 8.85 -12.25 9.42
C LEU A 57 7.54 -11.96 10.16
N LYS A 58 7.12 -12.86 11.05
CA LYS A 58 5.94 -12.65 11.92
C LYS A 58 6.12 -11.46 12.87
N ALA A 59 7.34 -11.19 13.33
CA ALA A 59 7.65 -10.01 14.13
C ALA A 59 7.47 -8.74 13.30
N VAL A 60 8.01 -8.70 12.08
CA VAL A 60 7.82 -7.56 11.15
C VAL A 60 6.34 -7.31 10.86
N ASP A 61 5.56 -8.34 10.56
CA ASP A 61 4.11 -8.20 10.32
C ASP A 61 3.39 -7.58 11.52
N ARG A 62 3.77 -7.97 12.75
CA ARG A 62 3.21 -7.42 13.98
C ARG A 62 3.58 -5.95 14.15
N ASP A 63 4.84 -5.61 13.94
CA ASP A 63 5.35 -4.25 14.11
C ASP A 63 4.70 -3.30 13.10
N ILE A 64 4.62 -3.70 11.83
CA ILE A 64 3.94 -2.92 10.79
C ILE A 64 2.44 -2.77 11.08
N LYS A 65 1.78 -3.80 11.62
CA LYS A 65 0.37 -3.68 12.03
C LYS A 65 0.19 -2.64 13.14
N THR A 66 1.10 -2.59 14.11
CA THR A 66 1.09 -1.56 15.15
C THR A 66 1.25 -0.17 14.53
N VAL A 67 2.26 0.04 13.69
CA VAL A 67 2.52 1.32 13.02
C VAL A 67 1.32 1.80 12.21
N VAL A 68 0.69 0.91 11.43
CA VAL A 68 -0.48 1.27 10.60
C VAL A 68 -1.69 1.62 11.47
N ASN A 69 -1.92 0.90 12.57
CA ASN A 69 -3.02 1.20 13.48
C ASN A 69 -2.83 2.53 14.21
N GLU A 70 -1.62 2.81 14.69
CA GLU A 70 -1.28 4.08 15.34
C GLU A 70 -1.44 5.26 14.36
N ALA A 71 -0.96 5.10 13.12
CA ALA A 71 -1.15 6.11 12.08
C ALA A 71 -2.64 6.33 11.73
N ALA A 72 -3.43 5.26 11.67
CA ALA A 72 -4.86 5.35 11.42
C ALA A 72 -5.61 6.04 12.58
N GLN A 73 -5.24 5.74 13.82
CA GLN A 73 -5.81 6.39 15.00
C GLN A 73 -5.46 7.89 15.01
N PHE A 74 -4.18 8.23 14.82
CA PHE A 74 -3.74 9.61 14.72
C PHE A 74 -4.51 10.37 13.63
N ALA A 75 -4.68 9.78 12.44
CA ALA A 75 -5.42 10.40 11.35
C ALA A 75 -6.92 10.60 11.65
N GLN A 76 -7.53 9.73 12.46
CA GLN A 76 -8.94 9.85 12.86
C GLN A 76 -9.16 10.85 14.00
N GLU A 77 -8.18 10.99 14.90
CA GLU A 77 -8.26 11.88 16.06
C GLU A 77 -7.74 13.29 15.75
N SER A 78 -6.98 13.45 14.66
CA SER A 78 -6.49 14.76 14.21
C SER A 78 -7.66 15.69 13.91
N PRO A 79 -7.62 16.94 14.40
CA PRO A 79 -8.64 17.92 14.07
C PRO A 79 -8.59 18.24 12.57
N GLU A 80 -9.74 18.62 12.02
CA GLU A 80 -9.79 19.27 10.71
C GLU A 80 -8.97 20.57 10.72
N PRO A 81 -8.41 20.99 9.58
CA PRO A 81 -7.69 22.26 9.48
C PRO A 81 -8.57 23.45 9.90
N ASP A 82 -7.95 24.48 10.46
CA ASP A 82 -8.68 25.69 10.81
C ASP A 82 -9.22 26.36 9.53
N PRO A 83 -10.49 26.83 9.48
CA PRO A 83 -11.02 27.50 8.30
C PRO A 83 -10.22 28.72 7.83
N SER A 84 -9.43 29.35 8.70
CA SER A 84 -8.49 30.42 8.34
C SER A 84 -7.37 29.96 7.40
N GLU A 85 -7.05 28.67 7.37
CA GLU A 85 -6.06 28.07 6.46
C GLU A 85 -6.59 27.89 5.03
N LEU A 86 -7.88 28.14 4.76
CA LEU A 86 -8.49 27.93 3.44
C LEU A 86 -7.73 28.63 2.27
N TRP A 87 -7.07 29.75 2.55
CA TRP A 87 -6.39 30.58 1.56
C TRP A 87 -4.87 30.47 1.61
N THR A 88 -4.30 29.56 2.41
CA THR A 88 -2.85 29.33 2.43
C THR A 88 -2.40 28.55 1.19
N ASP A 89 -1.09 28.53 0.92
CA ASP A 89 -0.45 27.71 -0.12
C ASP A 89 -0.87 27.98 -1.58
N VAL A 90 -1.58 29.09 -1.85
CA VAL A 90 -1.94 29.51 -3.21
C VAL A 90 -0.73 30.06 -3.98
N TYR A 91 0.12 30.81 -3.29
CA TYR A 91 1.40 31.29 -3.80
C TYR A 91 2.48 30.93 -2.78
N ALA A 92 3.70 30.66 -3.27
CA ALA A 92 4.85 30.60 -2.38
C ALA A 92 5.08 31.97 -1.72
N GLU A 93 5.48 31.99 -0.46
CA GLU A 93 5.90 33.24 0.19
C GLU A 93 7.08 33.83 -0.58
N VAL A 94 6.98 35.14 -0.89
CA VAL A 94 8.10 35.86 -1.50
C VAL A 94 9.11 36.10 -0.39
N GLY A 95 10.19 35.32 -0.40
CA GLY A 95 11.36 35.53 0.45
C GLY A 95 12.08 36.86 0.18
#